data_AF-A0A1J0R8U1-F1
#
_entry.id   AF-A0A1J0R8U1-F1
#
_cell.length_a   1.000
_cell.length_b   1.000
_cell.length_c   1.000
_cell.angle_alpha   90.00
_cell.angle_beta   90.00
_cell.angle_gamma   90.00
#
_symmetry.space_group_name_H-M   'P 1'
#
loop_
_entity.id
_entity.type
_entity.pdbx_description
1 polymer ?
#
loop_
_entity_poly.entity_id
_entity_poly.type
_entity_poly.pdbx_seq_one_letter_code
_entity_poly.pdbx_strand_id
1 'polypeptide(L)'
;MFQEVVTAVIFAVSSAQAVHENVKEIRDMCGLYGFLIQPITEPKIVSADGATKENPRVAMQTVIRKIIDLNLTVIEKPVAEAPAPKKPAPDANKLKTEQSDVQGYFKELDVATIMTMIESSNDLADKMKPSDELGKNFALSLHQETQLKLRKAFAHLTTEALKKQASLNTLPGTITQKKLAVRQKMLAGLYGQAARPAQSVSDMAADTPYTAVLAPTTFQREGTDRDETCEEAQTAPSKKAGHALATDIICLCSVQTNGGGNNFCGEGSGSDNNAIHTSGQVAKATAL
;
A
#
# COMPACT_ATOMS: atom_id res chain seq x y z
N MET A 1 11.59 11.64 -14.65
CA MET A 1 12.44 10.45 -14.87
C MET A 1 11.66 9.20 -15.33
N PHE A 2 10.31 9.20 -15.36
CA PHE A 2 9.49 8.08 -15.86
C PHE A 2 9.01 8.26 -17.32
N GLN A 3 9.58 9.23 -18.05
CA GLN A 3 9.09 9.64 -19.38
C GLN A 3 10.06 9.26 -20.51
N GLU A 4 11.25 8.73 -20.20
CA GLU A 4 12.27 8.39 -21.20
C GLU A 4 12.37 6.88 -21.52
N VAL A 5 11.56 6.03 -20.86
CA VAL A 5 11.62 4.56 -21.09
C VAL A 5 10.66 4.10 -22.21
N VAL A 6 9.82 4.99 -22.75
CA VAL A 6 8.69 4.59 -23.62
C VAL A 6 9.01 4.55 -25.13
N THR A 7 10.19 4.99 -25.59
CA THR A 7 10.38 5.32 -27.03
C THR A 7 11.40 4.46 -27.80
N ALA A 8 11.74 3.24 -27.38
CA ALA A 8 12.86 2.49 -28.01
C ALA A 8 12.56 1.08 -28.53
N VAL A 9 11.32 0.71 -28.85
CA VAL A 9 11.02 -0.65 -29.37
C VAL A 9 10.10 -0.63 -30.59
N ILE A 10 10.50 0.00 -31.68
CA ILE A 10 9.89 -0.27 -32.99
C ILE A 10 10.98 -0.15 -34.05
N PHE A 11 11.45 -1.27 -34.60
CA PHE A 11 11.75 -1.49 -36.03
C PHE A 11 12.47 -2.83 -36.22
N ALA A 12 11.78 -3.78 -36.85
CA ALA A 12 12.24 -4.57 -38.00
C ALA A 12 11.28 -5.75 -38.22
N VAL A 13 10.52 -5.68 -39.31
CA VAL A 13 9.77 -6.81 -39.87
C VAL A 13 10.72 -7.59 -40.78
N SER A 14 10.78 -8.90 -40.64
CA SER A 14 11.21 -9.79 -41.73
C SER A 14 10.53 -11.15 -41.59
N SER A 15 9.98 -11.57 -42.71
CA SER A 15 9.10 -12.71 -43.00
C SER A 15 9.61 -14.12 -42.71
N ALA A 16 8.66 -15.01 -42.40
CA ALA A 16 8.55 -16.41 -42.79
C ALA A 16 9.21 -17.47 -41.88
N GLN A 17 8.51 -17.84 -40.81
CA GLN A 17 7.88 -19.15 -40.56
C GLN A 17 7.11 -19.00 -39.25
N ALA A 18 5.77 -19.12 -39.30
CA ALA A 18 4.81 -18.71 -38.27
C ALA A 18 4.90 -19.41 -36.89
N VAL A 19 5.95 -20.21 -36.66
CA VAL A 19 6.23 -20.83 -35.36
C VAL A 19 7.35 -20.01 -34.72
N HIS A 20 7.04 -19.32 -33.63
CA HIS A 20 7.94 -18.51 -32.78
C HIS A 20 8.20 -17.03 -33.15
N GLU A 21 7.57 -16.47 -34.19
CA GLU A 21 7.78 -15.06 -34.59
C GLU A 21 7.42 -14.05 -33.47
N ASN A 22 6.41 -14.37 -32.65
CA ASN A 22 5.92 -13.47 -31.59
C ASN A 22 6.50 -13.80 -30.20
N VAL A 23 7.37 -14.80 -30.04
CA VAL A 23 7.76 -15.33 -28.71
C VAL A 23 8.41 -14.27 -27.82
N LYS A 24 9.17 -13.34 -28.42
CA LYS A 24 9.75 -12.21 -27.67
C LYS A 24 8.67 -11.26 -27.19
N GLU A 25 7.75 -10.86 -28.08
CA GLU A 25 6.65 -9.96 -27.76
C GLU A 25 5.72 -10.57 -26.70
N ILE A 26 5.40 -11.86 -26.82
CA ILE A 26 4.58 -12.60 -25.85
C ILE A 26 5.29 -12.66 -24.49
N ARG A 27 6.60 -12.89 -24.45
CA ARG A 27 7.37 -12.84 -23.20
C ARG A 27 7.26 -11.46 -22.54
N ASP A 28 7.38 -10.39 -23.32
CA ASP A 28 7.27 -9.02 -22.82
C ASP A 28 5.83 -8.73 -22.34
N MET A 29 4.81 -9.20 -23.06
CA MET A 29 3.40 -9.13 -22.64
C MET A 29 3.11 -9.93 -21.36
N CYS A 30 3.69 -11.11 -21.20
CA CYS A 30 3.62 -11.88 -19.95
C CYS A 30 4.32 -11.15 -18.78
N GLY A 31 5.44 -10.48 -19.05
CA GLY A 31 6.11 -9.61 -18.08
C GLY A 31 5.22 -8.44 -17.65
N LEU A 32 4.56 -7.79 -18.61
CA LEU A 32 3.61 -6.72 -18.35
C LEU A 32 2.37 -7.22 -17.59
N TYR A 33 1.85 -8.39 -17.94
CA TYR A 33 0.78 -9.06 -17.19
C TYR A 33 1.19 -9.26 -15.73
N GLY A 34 2.36 -9.85 -15.49
CA GLY A 34 2.90 -10.07 -14.15
C GLY A 34 3.03 -8.77 -13.35
N PHE A 35 3.47 -7.68 -14.00
CA PHE A 35 3.52 -6.35 -13.40
C PHE A 35 2.14 -5.79 -13.04
N LEU A 36 1.13 -5.98 -13.89
CA LEU A 36 -0.23 -5.45 -13.67
C LEU A 36 -1.00 -6.18 -12.55
N ILE A 37 -0.67 -7.44 -12.29
CA ILE A 37 -1.29 -8.23 -11.21
C ILE A 37 -0.50 -8.26 -9.91
N GLN A 38 0.70 -7.67 -9.87
CA GLN A 38 1.61 -7.80 -8.73
C GLN A 38 1.03 -7.22 -7.41
N PRO A 39 1.53 -7.67 -6.24
CA PRO A 39 1.22 -7.06 -4.95
C PRO A 39 1.60 -5.58 -4.90
N ILE A 40 0.75 -4.75 -4.30
CA ILE A 40 1.08 -3.34 -4.00
C ILE A 40 1.37 -3.23 -2.51
N THR A 41 2.60 -3.53 -2.11
CA THR A 41 2.99 -3.61 -0.69
C THR A 41 2.98 -2.25 0.01
N GLU A 42 2.66 -2.23 1.31
CA GLU A 42 2.86 -1.02 2.11
C GLU A 42 4.35 -0.60 2.19
N PRO A 43 4.63 0.71 2.19
CA PRO A 43 5.97 1.22 2.43
C PRO A 43 6.42 0.89 3.85
N LYS A 44 7.63 0.35 3.97
CA LYS A 44 8.31 0.09 5.25
C LYS A 44 9.50 1.04 5.38
N ILE A 45 9.85 1.40 6.61
CA ILE A 45 11.13 2.07 6.90
C ILE A 45 12.15 1.04 7.33
N VAL A 46 13.43 1.35 7.11
CA VAL A 46 14.54 0.59 7.68
C VAL A 46 14.74 1.13 9.09
N SER A 47 14.75 0.23 10.08
CA SER A 47 15.01 0.56 11.47
C SER A 47 16.43 1.08 11.67
N ALA A 48 16.69 1.63 12.86
CA ALA A 48 17.99 2.18 13.23
C ALA A 48 19.16 1.17 13.14
N ASP A 49 18.88 -0.14 13.18
CA ASP A 49 19.88 -1.21 13.00
C ASP A 49 20.29 -1.43 11.52
N GLY A 50 19.64 -0.75 10.57
CA GLY A 50 19.93 -0.86 9.14
C GLY A 50 19.43 -2.13 8.47
N ALA A 51 18.84 -3.07 9.21
CA ALA A 51 18.51 -4.41 8.72
C ALA A 51 17.02 -4.73 8.81
N THR A 52 16.33 -4.27 9.85
CA THR A 52 14.93 -4.62 10.08
C THR A 52 14.00 -3.67 9.31
N LYS A 53 12.97 -4.21 8.66
CA LYS A 53 11.93 -3.40 8.01
C LYS A 53 10.73 -3.29 8.93
N GLU A 54 10.43 -2.08 9.39
CA GLU A 54 9.36 -1.83 10.34
C GLU A 54 8.26 -0.93 9.78
N ASN A 55 7.09 -1.01 10.41
CA ASN A 55 5.99 -0.11 10.10
C ASN A 55 6.30 1.28 10.70
N PRO A 56 6.27 2.37 9.92
CA PRO A 56 6.55 3.72 10.42
C PRO A 56 5.72 4.14 11.63
N ARG A 57 4.49 3.61 11.76
CA ARG A 57 3.62 3.89 12.92
C ARG A 57 4.12 3.21 14.18
N VAL A 58 4.59 1.97 14.09
CA VAL A 58 5.15 1.22 15.23
C VAL A 58 6.44 1.89 15.71
N ALA A 59 7.30 2.30 14.77
CA ALA A 59 8.51 3.04 15.09
C ALA A 59 8.19 4.37 15.80
N MET A 60 7.24 5.14 15.26
CA MET A 60 6.83 6.41 15.87
C MET A 60 6.19 6.20 17.26
N GLN A 61 5.35 5.17 17.45
CA GLN A 61 4.78 4.84 18.76
C GLN A 61 5.88 4.58 19.80
N THR A 62 6.93 3.86 19.40
CA THR A 62 8.09 3.59 20.28
C THR A 62 8.81 4.88 20.66
N VAL A 63 9.06 5.77 19.69
CA VAL A 63 9.68 7.08 19.93
C VAL A 63 8.82 7.95 20.85
N ILE A 64 7.51 7.98 20.63
CA ILE A 64 6.56 8.76 21.45
C ILE A 64 6.52 8.26 22.88
N ARG A 65 6.52 6.94 23.08
CA ARG A 65 6.61 6.36 24.42
C ARG A 65 7.89 6.80 25.13
N LYS A 66 9.05 6.75 24.46
CA LYS A 66 10.32 7.25 25.03
C LYS A 66 10.25 8.75 25.38
N ILE A 67 9.62 9.57 24.53
CA ILE A 67 9.44 11.01 24.78
C ILE A 67 8.48 11.25 25.96
N ILE A 68 7.41 10.47 26.08
CA ILE A 68 6.48 10.52 27.21
C ILE A 68 7.19 10.12 28.51
N ASP A 69 7.94 9.02 28.50
CA ASP A 69 8.75 8.57 29.63
C ASP A 69 9.66 9.71 30.12
N LEU A 70 10.40 10.35 29.20
CA LEU A 70 11.26 11.50 29.52
C LEU A 70 10.48 12.68 30.07
N ASN A 71 9.36 13.04 29.45
CA ASN A 71 8.53 14.16 29.90
C ASN A 71 7.96 13.91 31.30
N LEU A 72 7.54 12.68 31.63
CA LEU A 72 7.06 12.30 32.96
C LEU A 72 8.13 12.43 34.05
N THR A 73 9.43 12.36 33.72
CA THR A 73 10.51 12.57 34.72
C THR A 73 10.71 14.02 35.13
N VAL A 74 10.23 15.00 34.34
CA VAL A 74 10.47 16.43 34.56
C VAL A 74 9.21 17.28 34.72
N ILE A 75 8.05 16.71 34.38
CA ILE A 75 6.75 17.39 34.47
C ILE A 75 6.42 17.78 35.92
N GLU A 76 5.47 18.69 36.09
CA GLU A 76 5.00 19.11 37.40
C GLU A 76 4.44 17.94 38.19
N LYS A 77 4.82 17.84 39.47
CA LYS A 77 4.45 16.74 40.35
C LYS A 77 2.94 16.42 40.35
N PRO A 78 2.02 17.39 40.44
CA PRO A 78 0.58 17.11 40.35
C PRO A 78 0.18 16.43 39.04
N VAL A 79 0.83 16.82 37.92
CA VAL A 79 0.56 16.25 36.58
C VAL A 79 1.17 14.87 36.43
N ALA A 80 2.34 14.60 37.02
CA ALA A 80 2.96 13.27 37.06
C ALA A 80 2.18 12.28 37.95
N GLU A 81 1.61 12.77 39.05
CA GLU A 81 0.84 11.96 40.00
C GLU A 81 -0.56 11.61 39.50
N ALA A 82 -1.10 12.35 38.54
CA ALA A 82 -2.41 12.10 37.95
C ALA A 82 -2.49 10.75 37.18
N PRO A 83 -1.56 10.42 36.26
CA PRO A 83 -1.49 9.12 35.60
C PRO A 83 -0.80 8.01 36.42
N ALA A 84 -0.26 8.33 37.61
CA ALA A 84 0.46 7.35 38.43
C ALA A 84 -0.43 6.18 38.89
N PRO A 85 0.15 4.98 39.11
CA PRO A 85 -0.59 3.80 39.54
C PRO A 85 -1.39 4.05 40.83
N LYS A 86 -2.73 3.90 40.75
CA LYS A 86 -3.69 4.04 41.86
C LYS A 86 -4.77 2.95 41.77
N LYS A 87 -5.54 2.77 42.85
CA LYS A 87 -6.73 1.91 42.90
C LYS A 87 -7.98 2.76 43.21
N PRO A 88 -8.98 2.83 42.33
CA PRO A 88 -9.02 2.30 40.97
C PRO A 88 -7.98 2.98 40.04
N ALA A 89 -7.66 2.32 38.92
CA ALA A 89 -6.72 2.87 37.94
C ALA A 89 -7.19 4.25 37.43
N PRO A 90 -6.26 5.16 37.10
CA PRO A 90 -6.62 6.44 36.52
C PRO A 90 -7.45 6.27 35.24
N ASP A 91 -8.49 7.08 35.10
CA ASP A 91 -9.37 7.11 33.93
C ASP A 91 -8.95 8.25 33.01
N ALA A 92 -8.51 7.91 31.80
CA ALA A 92 -8.03 8.87 30.82
C ALA A 92 -9.08 9.95 30.47
N ASN A 93 -10.37 9.61 30.44
CA ASN A 93 -11.43 10.58 30.15
C ASN A 93 -11.64 11.54 31.32
N LYS A 94 -11.59 11.04 32.56
CA LYS A 94 -11.77 11.89 33.76
C LYS A 94 -10.68 12.94 33.91
N LEU A 95 -9.44 12.61 33.52
CA LEU A 95 -8.32 13.57 33.53
C LEU A 95 -8.54 14.80 32.64
N LYS A 96 -9.44 14.72 31.65
CA LYS A 96 -9.82 15.82 30.75
C LYS A 96 -10.98 16.67 31.24
N THR A 97 -11.64 16.28 32.33
CA THR A 97 -12.84 16.96 32.86
C THR A 97 -12.48 18.01 33.90
N GLU A 98 -13.40 18.93 34.17
CA GLU A 98 -13.24 19.98 35.21
C GLU A 98 -13.09 19.43 36.63
N GLN A 99 -13.34 18.12 36.83
CA GLN A 99 -13.11 17.43 38.09
C GLN A 99 -11.62 17.13 38.35
N SER A 100 -10.75 17.40 37.38
CA SER A 100 -9.31 17.17 37.46
C SER A 100 -8.56 18.50 37.62
N ASP A 101 -7.84 18.68 38.73
CA ASP A 101 -7.01 19.88 38.98
C ASP A 101 -5.90 20.08 37.93
N VAL A 102 -5.62 19.05 37.13
CA VAL A 102 -4.63 19.05 36.06
C VAL A 102 -5.26 19.05 34.67
N GLN A 103 -6.57 19.30 34.56
CA GLN A 103 -7.31 19.30 33.30
C GLN A 103 -6.63 20.11 32.20
N GLY A 104 -6.09 21.30 32.54
CA GLY A 104 -5.44 22.18 31.58
C GLY A 104 -4.31 21.51 30.79
N TYR A 105 -3.65 20.49 31.36
CA TYR A 105 -2.62 19.71 30.69
C TYR A 105 -3.19 18.65 29.75
N PHE A 106 -4.26 17.96 30.17
CA PHE A 106 -4.79 16.79 29.47
C PHE A 106 -5.89 17.11 28.45
N LYS A 107 -6.50 18.31 28.52
CA LYS A 107 -7.65 18.69 27.68
C LYS A 107 -7.39 18.55 26.18
N GLU A 108 -6.22 18.97 25.72
CA GLU A 108 -5.82 18.98 24.31
C GLU A 108 -5.20 17.65 23.85
N LEU A 109 -4.89 16.73 24.77
CA LEU A 109 -4.33 15.42 24.44
C LEU A 109 -5.45 14.45 24.05
N ASP A 110 -5.21 13.61 23.04
CA ASP A 110 -6.15 12.53 22.73
C ASP A 110 -6.11 11.43 23.81
N VAL A 111 -7.19 10.67 23.92
CA VAL A 111 -7.34 9.64 24.97
C VAL A 111 -6.26 8.57 24.88
N ALA A 112 -5.80 8.20 23.68
CA ALA A 112 -4.76 7.19 23.50
C ALA A 112 -3.39 7.68 24.01
N THR A 113 -3.07 8.96 23.82
CA THR A 113 -1.89 9.60 24.42
C THR A 113 -1.97 9.56 25.94
N ILE A 114 -3.12 9.87 26.54
CA ILE A 114 -3.29 9.81 28.00
C ILE A 114 -3.17 8.38 28.53
N MET A 115 -3.73 7.39 27.82
CA MET A 115 -3.52 5.98 28.15
C MET A 115 -2.04 5.59 28.08
N THR A 116 -1.32 6.06 27.07
CA THR A 116 0.14 5.83 26.96
C THR A 116 0.87 6.47 28.14
N MET A 117 0.45 7.65 28.62
CA MET A 117 1.01 8.25 29.83
C MET A 117 0.74 7.40 31.07
N ILE A 118 -0.47 6.86 31.25
CA ILE A 118 -0.81 5.97 32.37
C ILE A 118 0.04 4.69 32.33
N GLU A 119 0.15 4.05 31.17
CA GLU A 119 0.99 2.87 30.97
C GLU A 119 2.47 3.16 31.26
N SER A 120 2.97 4.29 30.78
CA SER A 120 4.34 4.75 31.02
C SER A 120 4.57 5.07 32.50
N SER A 121 3.62 5.70 33.18
CA SER A 121 3.72 5.95 34.62
C SER A 121 3.74 4.67 35.46
N ASN A 122 3.15 3.57 34.98
CA ASN A 122 3.17 2.29 35.68
C ASN A 122 4.53 1.59 35.63
N ASP A 123 5.29 1.76 34.55
CA ASP A 123 6.60 1.12 34.35
C ASP A 123 7.79 2.06 34.56
N LEU A 124 7.55 3.36 34.72
CA LEU A 124 8.61 4.38 34.82
C LEU A 124 9.61 4.10 35.95
N ALA A 125 9.14 3.65 37.11
CA ALA A 125 10.01 3.35 38.25
C ALA A 125 11.00 2.21 37.93
N ASP A 126 10.57 1.24 37.12
CA ASP A 126 11.43 0.14 36.68
C ASP A 126 12.39 0.59 35.57
N LYS A 127 11.91 1.40 34.62
CA LYS A 127 12.73 1.99 33.55
C LYS A 127 13.78 2.98 34.04
N MET A 128 13.55 3.62 35.18
CA MET A 128 14.51 4.54 35.78
C MET A 128 15.59 3.83 36.60
N LYS A 129 15.59 2.49 36.69
CA LYS A 129 16.67 1.74 37.32
C LYS A 129 17.93 1.80 36.44
N PRO A 130 19.15 1.84 37.03
CA PRO A 130 20.40 1.84 36.26
C PRO A 130 20.62 0.62 35.34
N SER A 131 19.83 -0.44 35.48
CA SER A 131 19.87 -1.60 34.58
C SER A 131 19.19 -1.35 33.22
N ASP A 132 18.21 -0.45 33.15
CA ASP A 132 17.45 -0.13 31.94
C ASP A 132 18.16 0.94 31.09
N GLU A 133 17.87 1.00 29.79
CA GLU A 133 18.45 2.00 28.86
C GLU A 133 18.10 3.43 29.26
N LEU A 134 16.84 3.69 29.64
CA LEU A 134 16.40 5.01 30.07
C LEU A 134 17.12 5.39 31.36
N GLY A 135 17.19 4.48 32.33
CA GLY A 135 17.92 4.70 33.55
C GLY A 135 19.44 4.86 33.35
N LYS A 136 20.08 4.12 32.46
CA LYS A 136 21.52 4.35 32.16
C LYS A 136 21.78 5.76 31.65
N ASN A 137 20.88 6.29 30.83
CA ASN A 137 21.03 7.60 30.20
C ASN A 137 20.51 8.74 31.07
N PHE A 138 19.57 8.48 31.98
CA PHE A 138 18.81 9.50 32.72
C PHE A 138 18.58 9.21 34.22
N ALA A 139 18.99 8.06 34.78
CA ALA A 139 18.81 7.68 36.20
C ALA A 139 19.67 8.46 37.19
N LEU A 140 20.50 9.38 36.70
CA LEU A 140 21.08 10.39 37.57
C LEU A 140 19.99 11.41 37.85
N SER A 141 19.15 11.10 38.85
CA SER A 141 18.23 11.97 39.57
C SER A 141 18.42 13.43 39.16
N LEU A 142 17.72 13.84 38.11
CA LEU A 142 17.86 15.21 37.60
C LEU A 142 17.56 16.13 38.78
N HIS A 143 18.55 16.92 39.20
CA HIS A 143 18.35 17.87 40.29
C HIS A 143 17.16 18.78 39.92
N GLN A 144 16.40 19.24 40.90
CA GLN A 144 15.13 19.93 40.66
C GLN A 144 15.30 21.15 39.72
N GLU A 145 16.41 21.87 39.84
CA GLU A 145 16.76 22.96 38.91
C GLU A 145 16.96 22.50 37.46
N THR A 146 17.58 21.34 37.25
CA THR A 146 17.79 20.75 35.93
C THR A 146 16.47 20.28 35.33
N GLN A 147 15.59 19.67 36.14
CA GLN A 147 14.24 19.29 35.70
C GLN A 147 13.45 20.51 35.22
N LEU A 148 13.49 21.62 35.99
CA LEU A 148 12.83 22.87 35.61
C LEU A 148 13.36 23.43 34.27
N LYS A 149 14.68 23.37 34.03
CA LYS A 149 15.28 23.79 32.77
C LYS A 149 14.89 22.90 31.59
N LEU A 150 14.77 21.59 31.80
CA LEU A 150 14.44 20.61 30.76
C LEU A 150 12.94 20.54 30.44
N ARG A 151 12.06 20.91 31.39
CA ARG A 151 10.60 20.81 31.23
C ARG A 151 10.10 21.45 29.95
N LYS A 152 10.55 22.67 29.62
CA LYS A 152 10.13 23.35 28.39
C LYS A 152 10.58 22.62 27.12
N ALA A 153 11.80 22.09 27.13
CA ALA A 153 12.34 21.35 25.99
C ALA A 153 11.58 20.03 25.76
N PHE A 154 11.31 19.27 26.83
CA PHE A 154 10.58 18.00 26.73
C PHE A 154 9.09 18.20 26.42
N ALA A 155 8.46 19.26 26.94
CA ALA A 155 7.11 19.63 26.55
C ALA A 155 7.01 19.99 25.05
N HIS A 156 8.00 20.73 24.52
CA HIS A 156 8.07 21.04 23.11
C HIS A 156 8.30 19.78 22.25
N LEU A 157 9.24 18.92 22.66
CA LEU A 157 9.51 17.65 21.97
C LEU A 157 8.27 16.74 21.93
N THR A 158 7.55 16.64 23.06
CA THR A 158 6.29 15.90 23.15
C THR A 158 5.25 16.45 22.19
N THR A 159 5.06 17.78 22.18
CA THR A 159 4.11 18.45 21.28
C THR A 159 4.42 18.17 19.80
N GLU A 160 5.69 18.30 19.39
CA GLU A 160 6.07 18.05 18.01
C GLU A 160 5.94 16.56 17.63
N ALA A 161 6.30 15.65 18.54
CA ALA A 161 6.14 14.21 18.31
C ALA A 161 4.67 13.82 18.12
N LEU A 162 3.76 14.35 18.96
CA LEU A 162 2.32 14.11 18.82
C LEU A 162 1.76 14.68 17.51
N LYS A 163 2.20 15.87 17.07
CA LYS A 163 1.82 16.43 15.75
C LYS A 163 2.27 15.51 14.60
N LYS A 164 3.49 14.95 14.68
CA LYS A 164 3.98 14.00 13.69
C LYS A 164 3.21 12.68 13.75
N GLN A 165 2.84 12.20 14.93
CA GLN A 165 1.97 11.03 15.08
C GLN A 165 0.62 11.22 14.42
N ALA A 166 -0.03 12.35 14.68
CA ALA A 166 -1.31 12.69 14.07
C ALA A 166 -1.20 12.70 12.54
N SER A 167 -0.10 13.24 12.01
CA SER A 167 0.19 13.21 10.57
C SER A 167 0.38 11.79 10.04
N LEU A 168 1.10 10.92 10.76
CA LEU A 168 1.27 9.51 10.37
C LEU A 168 -0.02 8.69 10.47
N ASN A 169 -0.94 9.06 11.36
CA ASN A 169 -2.21 8.39 11.55
C ASN A 169 -3.20 8.64 10.39
N THR A 170 -3.00 9.70 9.58
CA THR A 170 -3.84 9.95 8.39
C THR A 170 -3.35 9.18 7.16
N LEU A 171 -2.04 8.91 7.08
CA LEU A 171 -1.42 8.20 5.95
C LEU A 171 -2.02 6.83 5.60
N PRO A 172 -2.41 5.93 6.54
CA PRO A 172 -3.12 4.70 6.20
C PRO A 172 -4.27 4.91 5.22
N GLY A 173 -5.16 5.87 5.49
CA GLY A 173 -6.29 6.16 4.63
C GLY A 173 -5.84 6.57 3.23
N THR A 174 -4.81 7.42 3.15
CA THR A 174 -4.21 7.83 1.88
C THR A 174 -3.57 6.66 1.14
N ILE A 175 -2.80 5.80 1.83
CA ILE A 175 -2.15 4.62 1.24
C ILE A 175 -3.21 3.70 0.65
N THR A 176 -4.25 3.36 1.41
CA THR A 176 -5.34 2.50 0.94
C THR A 176 -6.04 3.09 -0.29
N GLN A 177 -6.34 4.39 -0.28
CA GLN A 177 -6.93 5.07 -1.44
C GLN A 177 -6.03 5.04 -2.68
N LYS A 178 -4.72 5.25 -2.49
CA LYS A 178 -3.74 5.20 -3.59
C LYS A 178 -3.58 3.78 -4.13
N LYS A 179 -3.51 2.76 -3.28
CA LYS A 179 -3.47 1.35 -3.70
C LYS A 179 -4.70 1.00 -4.55
N LEU A 180 -5.88 1.37 -4.08
CA LEU A 180 -7.13 1.17 -4.83
C LEU A 180 -7.07 1.85 -6.21
N ALA A 181 -6.66 3.11 -6.27
CA ALA A 181 -6.56 3.85 -7.53
C ALA A 181 -5.54 3.24 -8.51
N VAL A 182 -4.39 2.77 -8.00
CA VAL A 182 -3.37 2.09 -8.81
C VAL A 182 -3.92 0.77 -9.34
N ARG A 183 -4.51 -0.07 -8.49
CA ARG A 183 -5.07 -1.36 -8.90
C ARG A 183 -6.19 -1.19 -9.93
N GLN A 184 -7.05 -0.17 -9.78
CA GLN A 184 -8.06 0.17 -10.78
C GLN A 184 -7.45 0.52 -12.15
N LYS A 185 -6.35 1.29 -12.17
CA LYS A 185 -5.65 1.63 -13.41
C LYS A 185 -4.96 0.41 -14.02
N MET A 186 -4.36 -0.45 -13.20
CA MET A 186 -3.73 -1.69 -13.66
C MET A 186 -4.75 -2.62 -14.31
N LEU A 187 -5.92 -2.82 -13.69
CA LEU A 187 -7.00 -3.63 -14.28
C LEU A 187 -7.58 -3.00 -15.54
N ALA A 188 -7.70 -1.68 -15.59
CA ALA A 188 -8.12 -0.99 -16.81
C ALA A 188 -7.11 -1.15 -17.95
N GLY A 189 -5.80 -1.14 -17.66
CA GLY A 189 -4.76 -1.43 -18.64
C GLY A 189 -4.74 -2.90 -19.06
N LEU A 190 -5.10 -3.81 -18.15
CA LEU A 190 -5.13 -5.25 -18.42
C LEU A 190 -6.33 -5.66 -19.28
N TYR A 191 -7.52 -5.19 -18.95
CA TYR A 191 -8.79 -5.68 -19.52
C TYR A 191 -9.64 -4.58 -20.18
N GLY A 192 -9.17 -3.34 -20.23
CA GLY A 192 -9.88 -2.19 -20.77
C GLY A 192 -10.67 -1.40 -19.73
N GLN A 193 -11.10 -0.18 -20.09
CA GLN A 193 -11.75 0.74 -19.15
C GLN A 193 -13.06 0.22 -18.55
N ALA A 194 -13.81 -0.58 -19.30
CA ALA A 194 -15.06 -1.21 -18.82
C ALA A 194 -14.81 -2.22 -17.69
N ALA A 195 -13.59 -2.75 -17.61
CA ALA A 195 -13.20 -3.71 -16.58
C ALA A 195 -12.77 -3.06 -15.26
N ARG A 196 -12.84 -1.73 -15.17
CA ARG A 196 -12.54 -1.01 -13.93
C ARG A 196 -13.64 -1.33 -12.90
N PRO A 197 -13.33 -2.09 -11.84
CA PRO A 197 -14.34 -2.43 -10.84
C PRO A 197 -14.83 -1.18 -10.10
N ALA A 198 -16.14 -1.14 -9.84
CA ALA A 198 -16.73 -0.16 -8.95
C ALA A 198 -16.10 -0.31 -7.55
N GLN A 199 -15.73 0.82 -6.93
CA GLN A 199 -14.98 0.86 -5.67
C GLN A 199 -15.66 0.03 -4.57
N SER A 200 -15.08 -1.12 -4.16
CA SER A 200 -15.22 -1.72 -2.80
C SER A 200 -14.88 -3.23 -2.73
N VAL A 201 -13.76 -3.69 -3.29
CA VAL A 201 -13.30 -5.06 -2.97
C VAL A 201 -12.10 -4.94 -2.05
N SER A 202 -12.16 -5.56 -0.86
CA SER A 202 -11.01 -5.75 0.05
C SER A 202 -9.76 -6.22 -0.69
N ASP A 203 -9.98 -7.00 -1.75
CA ASP A 203 -8.96 -7.61 -2.61
C ASP A 203 -8.20 -6.58 -3.47
N MET A 204 -8.75 -5.38 -3.67
CA MET A 204 -8.11 -4.32 -4.45
C MET A 204 -7.03 -3.55 -3.70
N ALA A 205 -7.10 -3.54 -2.37
CA ALA A 205 -6.11 -2.90 -1.51
C ALA A 205 -5.21 -3.94 -0.81
N ALA A 206 -5.41 -5.23 -1.09
CA ALA A 206 -4.66 -6.32 -0.50
C ALA A 206 -3.18 -6.28 -0.93
N ASP A 207 -2.31 -6.71 -0.01
CA ASP A 207 -0.87 -6.91 -0.24
C ASP A 207 -0.59 -8.23 -0.98
N THR A 208 -1.55 -8.72 -1.77
CA THR A 208 -1.47 -9.95 -2.54
C THR A 208 -1.58 -9.65 -4.03
N PRO A 209 -1.12 -10.58 -4.88
CA PRO A 209 -1.39 -10.49 -6.31
C PRO A 209 -2.90 -10.43 -6.56
N TYR A 210 -3.30 -9.76 -7.64
CA TYR A 210 -4.68 -9.82 -8.10
C TYR A 210 -4.92 -11.18 -8.77
N THR A 211 -5.83 -11.97 -8.21
CA THR A 211 -6.15 -13.32 -8.72
C THR A 211 -7.60 -13.49 -9.09
N ALA A 212 -8.42 -12.44 -8.95
CA ALA A 212 -9.84 -12.54 -9.25
C ALA A 212 -10.04 -12.66 -10.77
N VAL A 213 -10.74 -13.72 -11.16
CA VAL A 213 -11.18 -13.91 -12.54
C VAL A 213 -12.35 -12.97 -12.77
N LEU A 214 -12.19 -12.04 -13.71
CA LEU A 214 -13.27 -11.13 -14.06
C LEU A 214 -14.42 -11.89 -14.71
N ALA A 215 -15.66 -11.42 -14.49
CA ALA A 215 -16.80 -12.00 -15.17
C ALA A 215 -16.64 -11.83 -16.69
N PRO A 216 -17.14 -12.77 -17.52
CA PRO A 216 -17.03 -12.66 -18.97
C PRO A 216 -17.63 -11.37 -19.55
N THR A 217 -18.60 -10.76 -18.86
CA THR A 217 -19.22 -9.48 -19.27
C THR A 217 -18.35 -8.25 -18.99
N THR A 218 -17.28 -8.41 -18.22
CA THR A 218 -16.38 -7.33 -17.80
C THR A 218 -15.31 -7.04 -18.86
N PHE A 219 -14.89 -8.06 -19.61
CA PHE A 219 -14.01 -7.91 -20.76
C PHE A 219 -14.85 -7.63 -22.02
N GLN A 220 -14.74 -6.41 -22.56
CA GLN A 220 -15.53 -5.98 -23.70
C GLN A 220 -14.60 -5.79 -24.91
N ARG A 221 -15.00 -6.34 -26.06
CA ARG A 221 -14.34 -6.18 -27.35
C ARG A 221 -15.29 -5.55 -28.36
N GLU A 222 -14.72 -4.83 -29.31
CA GLU A 222 -15.43 -4.29 -30.47
C GLU A 222 -14.96 -5.03 -31.73
N GLY A 223 -15.88 -5.28 -32.64
CA GLY A 223 -15.67 -6.11 -33.82
C GLY A 223 -16.50 -7.41 -33.75
N THR A 224 -16.84 -7.93 -34.92
CA THR A 224 -17.61 -9.15 -35.09
C THR A 224 -16.78 -10.40 -34.89
N ASP A 225 -15.46 -10.32 -35.09
CA ASP A 225 -14.49 -11.41 -34.92
C ASP A 225 -13.10 -10.88 -34.51
N ARG A 226 -12.11 -11.79 -34.43
CA ARG A 226 -10.72 -11.45 -34.09
C ARG A 226 -10.14 -10.39 -35.03
N ASP A 227 -10.28 -10.54 -36.33
CA ASP A 227 -9.58 -9.66 -37.30
C ASP A 227 -10.15 -8.24 -37.22
N GLU A 228 -11.47 -8.09 -37.08
CA GLU A 228 -12.08 -6.77 -36.91
C GLU A 228 -11.71 -6.10 -35.57
N THR A 229 -11.52 -6.89 -34.51
CA THR A 229 -10.97 -6.39 -33.24
C THR A 229 -9.49 -6.01 -33.34
N CYS A 230 -8.73 -6.69 -34.22
CA CYS A 230 -7.26 -6.63 -34.28
C CYS A 230 -6.69 -5.84 -35.46
N GLU A 231 -7.53 -5.22 -36.28
CA GLU A 231 -7.15 -4.57 -37.55
C GLU A 231 -6.17 -3.40 -37.36
N GLU A 232 -6.63 -2.28 -36.78
CA GLU A 232 -5.77 -1.13 -36.45
C GLU A 232 -6.11 -0.58 -35.07
N ALA A 233 -5.06 -0.20 -34.34
CA ALA A 233 -5.20 0.50 -33.08
C ALA A 233 -5.80 1.89 -33.33
N GLN A 234 -6.95 2.16 -32.74
CA GLN A 234 -7.59 3.46 -32.86
C GLN A 234 -6.89 4.50 -31.96
N THR A 235 -6.88 5.76 -32.41
CA THR A 235 -6.33 6.89 -31.63
C THR A 235 -7.23 7.30 -30.46
N ALA A 236 -8.54 7.08 -30.58
CA ALA A 236 -9.50 7.28 -29.50
C ALA A 236 -9.61 6.02 -28.63
N PRO A 237 -9.94 6.15 -27.33
CA PRO A 237 -10.22 5.00 -26.47
C PRO A 237 -11.28 4.10 -27.11
N SER A 238 -10.90 2.85 -27.37
CA SER A 238 -11.77 1.87 -28.03
C SER A 238 -11.66 0.50 -27.33
N LYS A 239 -12.39 -0.48 -27.84
CA LYS A 239 -12.31 -1.89 -27.39
C LYS A 239 -11.57 -2.77 -28.41
N LYS A 240 -10.76 -2.15 -29.27
CA LYS A 240 -9.91 -2.79 -30.28
C LYS A 240 -8.48 -2.95 -29.77
N ALA A 241 -7.60 -3.53 -30.60
CA ALA A 241 -6.17 -3.65 -30.32
C ALA A 241 -5.53 -2.30 -29.90
N GLY A 242 -4.54 -2.37 -29.02
CA GLY A 242 -3.77 -1.27 -28.46
C GLY A 242 -4.37 -0.59 -27.22
N HIS A 243 -5.57 -1.01 -26.77
CA HIS A 243 -6.28 -0.36 -25.65
C HIS A 243 -6.37 -1.20 -24.37
N ALA A 244 -6.01 -2.48 -24.44
CA ALA A 244 -5.92 -3.37 -23.29
C ALA A 244 -4.97 -4.53 -23.59
N LEU A 245 -4.12 -4.88 -22.62
CA LEU A 245 -3.15 -5.97 -22.76
C LEU A 245 -3.81 -7.31 -23.13
N ALA A 246 -4.95 -7.64 -22.52
CA ALA A 246 -5.68 -8.86 -22.85
C ALA A 246 -6.15 -8.88 -24.30
N THR A 247 -6.59 -7.74 -24.85
CA THR A 247 -6.97 -7.62 -26.25
C THR A 247 -5.76 -7.81 -27.17
N ASP A 248 -4.60 -7.25 -26.80
CA ASP A 248 -3.36 -7.40 -27.58
C ASP A 248 -2.86 -8.86 -27.56
N ILE A 249 -2.92 -9.52 -26.40
CA ILE A 249 -2.60 -10.95 -26.28
C ILE A 249 -3.54 -11.77 -27.16
N ILE A 250 -4.84 -11.49 -27.17
CA ILE A 250 -5.79 -12.15 -28.07
C ILE A 250 -5.38 -11.93 -29.53
N CYS A 251 -5.04 -10.71 -29.92
CA CYS A 251 -4.61 -10.43 -31.28
C CYS A 251 -3.35 -11.20 -31.68
N LEU A 252 -2.40 -11.40 -30.77
CA LEU A 252 -1.17 -12.13 -31.05
C LEU A 252 -1.34 -13.67 -30.95
N CYS A 253 -2.24 -14.16 -30.11
CA CYS A 253 -2.37 -15.57 -29.75
C CYS A 253 -3.54 -16.30 -30.40
N SER A 254 -4.53 -15.58 -30.92
CA SER A 254 -5.74 -16.15 -31.53
C SER A 254 -5.78 -15.95 -33.03
N VAL A 255 -6.51 -16.84 -33.71
CA VAL A 255 -6.77 -16.79 -35.15
C VAL A 255 -8.25 -16.67 -35.44
N GLN A 256 -8.60 -16.03 -36.56
CA GLN A 256 -9.99 -15.95 -36.99
C GLN A 256 -10.48 -17.29 -37.54
N THR A 257 -9.63 -18.11 -38.17
CA THR A 257 -10.01 -19.45 -38.67
C THR A 257 -8.90 -20.48 -38.42
N ASN A 258 -9.29 -21.75 -38.19
CA ASN A 258 -8.35 -22.86 -37.96
C ASN A 258 -7.61 -23.23 -39.26
N GLY A 259 -6.60 -22.43 -39.60
CA GLY A 259 -5.65 -22.70 -40.67
C GLY A 259 -4.38 -23.32 -40.10
N GLY A 260 -4.43 -24.62 -39.76
CA GLY A 260 -3.26 -25.45 -39.43
C GLY A 260 -2.45 -25.04 -38.18
N GLY A 261 -2.69 -25.73 -37.06
CA GLY A 261 -1.70 -26.16 -36.05
C GLY A 261 -0.69 -25.18 -35.43
N ASN A 262 -0.78 -23.88 -35.69
CA ASN A 262 0.26 -22.94 -35.26
C ASN A 262 0.08 -22.53 -33.80
N ASN A 263 1.03 -22.94 -32.96
CA ASN A 263 1.17 -22.51 -31.57
C ASN A 263 1.77 -21.10 -31.52
N PHE A 264 0.97 -20.08 -31.82
CA PHE A 264 1.43 -18.68 -31.85
C PHE A 264 1.96 -18.20 -30.49
N CYS A 265 1.42 -18.75 -29.39
CA CYS A 265 1.80 -18.38 -28.02
C CYS A 265 2.48 -19.47 -27.19
N GLY A 266 3.02 -20.50 -27.85
CA GLY A 266 3.81 -21.57 -27.23
C GLY A 266 3.15 -22.94 -27.22
N GLU A 267 3.93 -23.97 -26.91
CA GLU A 267 3.49 -25.37 -26.91
C GLU A 267 2.50 -25.64 -25.77
N GLY A 268 1.24 -25.96 -26.11
CA GLY A 268 0.21 -26.34 -25.12
C GLY A 268 -1.23 -26.11 -25.54
N SER A 269 -1.49 -25.24 -26.53
CA SER A 269 -2.82 -25.05 -27.09
C SER A 269 -3.05 -26.00 -28.25
N GLY A 270 -3.79 -27.10 -28.04
CA GLY A 270 -4.23 -27.97 -29.14
C GLY A 270 -4.90 -27.17 -30.27
N SER A 271 -4.81 -27.70 -31.50
CA SER A 271 -5.15 -27.05 -32.78
C SER A 271 -6.55 -26.43 -32.92
N ASP A 272 -7.44 -26.62 -31.94
CA ASP A 272 -8.81 -26.10 -31.93
C ASP A 272 -9.08 -25.02 -30.86
N ASN A 273 -8.11 -24.75 -29.98
CA ASN A 273 -8.34 -23.96 -28.76
C ASN A 273 -8.19 -22.44 -28.93
N ASN A 274 -7.63 -21.96 -30.05
CA ASN A 274 -7.28 -20.54 -30.20
C ASN A 274 -8.13 -19.78 -31.22
N ALA A 275 -9.07 -20.43 -31.93
CA ALA A 275 -9.90 -19.71 -32.89
C ALA A 275 -11.06 -18.92 -32.25
N ILE A 276 -11.19 -17.65 -32.67
CA ILE A 276 -12.24 -16.71 -32.26
C ILE A 276 -12.90 -16.15 -33.52
N HIS A 277 -14.05 -16.74 -33.87
CA HIS A 277 -14.82 -16.47 -35.08
C HIS A 277 -15.95 -15.47 -34.85
N THR A 278 -16.40 -15.29 -33.61
CA THR A 278 -17.53 -14.41 -33.29
C THR A 278 -17.32 -13.63 -31.99
N SER A 279 -17.97 -12.48 -31.90
CA SER A 279 -17.97 -11.61 -30.71
C SER A 279 -18.51 -12.27 -29.44
N GLY A 280 -19.32 -13.32 -29.57
CA GLY A 280 -19.89 -14.10 -28.45
C GLY A 280 -18.90 -15.01 -27.73
N GLN A 281 -17.71 -15.24 -28.28
CA GLN A 281 -16.72 -16.17 -27.72
C GLN A 281 -15.81 -15.52 -26.64
N VAL A 282 -16.38 -14.64 -25.81
CA VAL A 282 -15.64 -13.90 -24.78
C VAL A 282 -15.02 -14.82 -23.73
N ALA A 283 -15.72 -15.89 -23.32
CA ALA A 283 -15.17 -16.86 -22.37
C ALA A 283 -13.91 -17.57 -22.87
N LYS A 284 -13.83 -17.83 -24.19
CA LYS A 284 -12.65 -18.43 -24.82
C LYS A 284 -11.49 -17.42 -24.86
N ALA A 285 -11.80 -16.15 -25.07
CA ALA A 285 -10.85 -15.06 -25.08
C ALA A 285 -10.25 -14.74 -23.70
N THR A 286 -11.05 -14.89 -22.63
CA THR A 286 -10.60 -14.71 -21.24
C THR A 286 -9.79 -15.91 -20.70
N ALA A 287 -9.81 -17.04 -21.41
CA ALA A 287 -9.13 -18.27 -21.04
C ALA A 287 -7.76 -18.47 -21.72
N LEU A 288 -7.40 -17.57 -22.66
CA LEU A 288 -6.07 -17.47 -23.28
C LEU A 288 -5.10 -16.73 -22.35
#